data_AF-A0A645AGM2-F1
#
_entry.id   AF-A0A645AGM2-F1
#
_cell.length_a   1.000
_cell.length_b   1.000
_cell.length_c   1.000
_cell.angle_alpha   90.00
_cell.angle_beta   90.00
_cell.angle_gamma   90.00
#
_symmetry.space_group_name_H-M   'P 1'
#
loop_
_entity.id
_entity.type
_entity.pdbx_description
1 polymer ?
#
loop_
_entity_poly.entity_id
_entity_poly.type
_entity_poly.pdbx_seq_one_letter_code
_entity_poly.pdbx_strand_id
1 'polypeptide(L)'
;MEGNSEAARAVTDRLYGGGVDHRLAQEVLLGIGGVRALRAYCRITGEPTPTVYHANEGHAGFLGLERIREYMNEGIDVDTAVERTRAGSLFTTHTPVPAGIDRFPRDLVADQFRTFAPLPLDRIMAFGTEDYVGGDRGVFNMAVLGFRLGQRANGVSRLHGEVSRQMFQGLWPSFDVSEVPIGSVTNGVHHKTWIHPDLLELMASPTSDSDTVVDGYDWSALDRVDDTTIWALKQRMRGDLVRMARQRLAASHTARGLSGNAEWIEHALDPNVLTLGFARRAASYKRLTLMLRDPERLKRLLNDPERPIQIVIAGKAHPADDGGKGLIQEMVRFADAEDVRERLVFLPDYDMSLARPLYPGCDVWINNPLRPQEACGTSGMKAAMNGAANLSVRDGWWDEWYDPRFGWEIPSAENVTSPDQRDAQEAAALYEIIENEIVPRFYTRDSNGVPTAWITMIRDIMSGLPPKILASRMVREYTERMYLPTALASARMAEGDHAAGTAAWKKRIRAAWPQVSVSRVTGLVSGSRALGSAMTLSAVVRLGDLTPADVEVQMVLGSVDDDDELHDIVIQPAVAGERLDDGVRYAATTVLDTSGSIGVTFRVVPKRDGLATIAEMGLATVSVD
;
A
#
# COMPACT_ATOMS: atom_id res chain seq x y z
N MET A 1 -12.81 -9.45 -31.28
CA MET A 1 -13.66 -8.98 -32.39
C MET A 1 -13.22 -9.64 -33.67
N GLU A 2 -14.15 -9.93 -34.58
CA GLU A 2 -13.81 -10.34 -35.94
C GLU A 2 -12.92 -9.27 -36.59
N GLY A 3 -11.82 -9.68 -37.23
CA GLY A 3 -10.84 -8.77 -37.86
C GLY A 3 -9.55 -8.52 -37.06
N ASN A 4 -9.51 -8.78 -35.75
CA ASN A 4 -8.25 -8.69 -34.99
C ASN A 4 -7.36 -9.91 -35.25
N SER A 5 -6.05 -9.70 -35.37
CA SER A 5 -5.08 -10.79 -35.44
C SER A 5 -5.16 -11.70 -34.21
N GLU A 6 -4.70 -12.94 -34.33
CA GLU A 6 -4.63 -13.87 -33.21
C GLU A 6 -3.78 -13.31 -32.06
N ALA A 7 -2.61 -12.73 -32.39
CA ALA A 7 -1.75 -12.07 -31.41
C ALA A 7 -2.47 -10.92 -30.67
N ALA A 8 -3.24 -10.09 -31.37
CA ALA A 8 -3.98 -9.00 -30.73
C ALA A 8 -5.11 -9.52 -29.82
N ARG A 9 -5.79 -10.61 -30.21
CA ARG A 9 -6.80 -11.26 -29.36
C ARG A 9 -6.18 -11.88 -28.12
N ALA A 10 -4.96 -12.41 -28.25
CA ALA A 10 -4.25 -13.04 -27.14
C ALA A 10 -3.95 -12.03 -26.01
N VAL A 11 -3.73 -10.74 -26.30
CA VAL A 11 -3.42 -9.74 -25.25
C VAL A 11 -4.46 -9.75 -24.10
N THR A 12 -5.72 -10.04 -24.39
CA THR A 12 -6.81 -10.10 -23.40
C THR A 12 -7.24 -11.52 -23.01
N ASP A 13 -6.42 -12.54 -23.30
CA ASP A 13 -6.77 -13.96 -23.08
C ASP A 13 -6.80 -14.36 -21.60
N ARG A 14 -5.86 -13.87 -20.80
CA ARG A 14 -5.70 -14.18 -19.39
C ARG A 14 -4.94 -13.09 -18.63
N LEU A 15 -5.21 -13.01 -17.34
CA LEU A 15 -4.59 -12.05 -16.43
C LEU A 15 -3.16 -12.52 -16.05
N TYR A 16 -2.17 -11.61 -16.10
CA TYR A 16 -0.75 -11.87 -15.76
C TYR A 16 -0.14 -13.10 -16.48
N GLY A 17 -0.58 -13.39 -17.71
CA GLY A 17 -0.09 -14.51 -18.50
C GLY A 17 1.01 -14.14 -19.49
N GLY A 18 1.58 -15.17 -20.13
CA GLY A 18 2.55 -15.02 -21.22
C GLY A 18 3.96 -14.67 -20.75
N GLY A 19 4.83 -14.37 -21.72
CA GLY A 19 6.18 -13.86 -21.47
C GLY A 19 6.20 -12.33 -21.32
N VAL A 20 7.41 -11.79 -21.20
CA VAL A 20 7.65 -10.35 -21.02
C VAL A 20 7.00 -9.50 -22.13
N ASP A 21 7.05 -9.96 -23.38
CA ASP A 21 6.42 -9.28 -24.53
C ASP A 21 4.90 -9.18 -24.40
N HIS A 22 4.26 -10.27 -23.94
CA HIS A 22 2.82 -10.30 -23.72
C HIS A 22 2.41 -9.33 -22.62
N ARG A 23 3.20 -9.31 -21.54
CA ARG A 23 2.99 -8.41 -20.42
C ARG A 23 3.13 -6.94 -20.83
N LEU A 24 4.16 -6.61 -21.61
CA LEU A 24 4.32 -5.26 -22.15
C LEU A 24 3.12 -4.87 -23.03
N ALA A 25 2.66 -5.76 -23.92
CA ALA A 25 1.50 -5.51 -24.76
C ALA A 25 0.22 -5.26 -23.95
N GLN A 26 0.03 -5.98 -22.84
CA GLN A 26 -1.08 -5.76 -21.90
C GLN A 26 -1.03 -4.37 -21.28
N GLU A 27 0.13 -3.93 -20.81
CA GLU A 27 0.31 -2.61 -20.19
C GLU A 27 0.19 -1.47 -21.20
N VAL A 28 0.67 -1.67 -22.44
CA VAL A 28 0.46 -0.74 -23.55
C VAL A 28 -1.03 -0.61 -23.86
N LEU A 29 -1.75 -1.73 -23.96
CA LEU A 29 -3.19 -1.73 -24.20
C LEU A 29 -3.95 -1.03 -23.06
N LEU A 30 -3.60 -1.31 -21.80
CA LEU A 30 -4.24 -0.71 -20.64
C LEU A 30 -3.95 0.80 -20.55
N GLY A 31 -2.69 1.21 -20.62
CA GLY A 31 -2.29 2.62 -20.49
C GLY A 31 -2.71 3.47 -21.68
N ILE A 32 -2.26 3.12 -22.88
CA ILE A 32 -2.52 3.91 -24.10
C ILE A 32 -3.93 3.66 -24.61
N GLY A 33 -4.32 2.39 -24.73
CA GLY A 33 -5.65 2.01 -25.19
C GLY A 33 -6.74 2.50 -24.24
N GLY A 34 -6.49 2.50 -22.92
CA GLY A 34 -7.39 3.06 -21.92
C GLY A 34 -7.66 4.55 -22.12
N VAL A 35 -6.62 5.37 -22.34
CA VAL A 35 -6.79 6.80 -22.64
C VAL A 35 -7.59 7.00 -23.92
N ARG A 36 -7.25 6.29 -25.01
CA ARG A 36 -7.97 6.41 -26.29
C ARG A 36 -9.42 5.96 -26.19
N ALA A 37 -9.71 4.89 -25.46
CA ALA A 37 -11.06 4.41 -25.22
C ALA A 37 -11.88 5.45 -24.43
N LEU A 38 -11.30 6.03 -23.39
CA LEU A 38 -11.92 7.09 -22.61
C LEU A 38 -12.22 8.34 -23.46
N ARG A 39 -11.26 8.77 -24.29
CA ARG A 39 -11.46 9.88 -25.25
C ARG A 39 -12.60 9.60 -26.22
N ALA A 40 -12.65 8.39 -26.77
CA ALA A 40 -13.71 7.97 -27.66
C ALA A 40 -15.07 7.96 -26.96
N TYR A 41 -15.14 7.45 -25.72
CA TYR A 41 -16.34 7.48 -24.89
C TYR A 41 -16.85 8.91 -24.70
N CYS A 42 -16.03 9.83 -24.18
CA CYS A 42 -16.40 11.23 -23.97
C CYS A 42 -16.91 11.90 -25.25
N ARG A 43 -16.26 11.64 -26.40
CA ARG A 43 -16.70 12.18 -27.69
C ARG A 43 -18.06 11.62 -28.13
N ILE A 44 -18.31 10.33 -27.89
CA ILE A 44 -19.57 9.66 -28.29
C ILE A 44 -20.73 10.09 -27.39
N THR A 45 -20.49 10.19 -26.07
CA THR A 45 -21.55 10.48 -25.09
C THR A 45 -21.74 11.97 -24.84
N GLY A 46 -20.77 12.81 -25.18
CA GLY A 46 -20.74 14.23 -24.82
C GLY A 46 -20.32 14.49 -23.38
N GLU A 47 -19.90 13.46 -22.64
CA GLU A 47 -19.40 13.59 -21.27
C GLU A 47 -18.06 14.34 -21.25
N PRO A 48 -17.78 15.15 -20.20
CA PRO A 48 -16.53 15.89 -20.10
C PRO A 48 -15.33 14.95 -20.01
N THR A 49 -14.21 15.36 -20.62
CA THR A 49 -12.96 14.62 -20.52
C THR A 49 -12.38 14.71 -19.10
N PRO A 50 -11.92 13.58 -18.50
CA PRO A 50 -11.31 13.63 -17.18
C PRO A 50 -10.05 14.49 -17.15
N THR A 51 -9.91 15.27 -16.08
CA THR A 51 -8.73 16.10 -15.79
C THR A 51 -7.69 15.36 -14.95
N VAL A 52 -8.12 14.35 -14.18
CA VAL A 52 -7.27 13.55 -13.29
C VAL A 52 -7.16 12.11 -13.81
N TYR A 53 -5.93 11.61 -13.88
CA TYR A 53 -5.60 10.23 -14.26
C TYR A 53 -4.86 9.58 -13.11
N HIS A 54 -5.39 8.45 -12.63
CA HIS A 54 -4.80 7.69 -11.54
C HIS A 54 -4.22 6.38 -12.07
N ALA A 55 -2.90 6.27 -12.07
CA ALA A 55 -2.20 5.01 -12.32
C ALA A 55 -2.14 4.20 -11.02
N ASN A 56 -2.92 3.12 -10.97
CA ASN A 56 -2.86 2.12 -9.93
C ASN A 56 -1.76 1.10 -10.26
N GLU A 57 -0.63 1.20 -9.57
CA GLU A 57 0.64 0.52 -9.88
C GLU A 57 1.17 0.89 -11.28
N GLY A 58 2.36 0.38 -11.62
CA GLY A 58 3.03 0.63 -12.90
C GLY A 58 2.25 0.19 -14.14
N HIS A 59 1.25 -0.69 -14.01
CA HIS A 59 0.57 -1.37 -15.13
C HIS A 59 -0.12 -0.43 -16.11
N ALA A 60 -0.59 0.73 -15.63
CA ALA A 60 -1.23 1.75 -16.47
C ALA A 60 -0.29 2.92 -16.79
N GLY A 61 1.00 2.84 -16.44
CA GLY A 61 1.95 3.95 -16.51
C GLY A 61 2.08 4.57 -17.91
N PHE A 62 1.93 3.78 -18.97
CA PHE A 62 1.97 4.27 -20.36
C PHE A 62 0.84 5.24 -20.71
N LEU A 63 -0.20 5.40 -19.88
CA LEU A 63 -1.20 6.46 -20.03
C LEU A 63 -0.54 7.85 -20.08
N GLY A 64 0.56 8.04 -19.35
CA GLY A 64 1.29 9.31 -19.32
C GLY A 64 1.93 9.62 -20.67
N LEU A 65 2.48 8.61 -21.35
CA LEU A 65 3.09 8.77 -22.67
C LEU A 65 2.04 9.14 -23.73
N GLU A 66 0.87 8.52 -23.71
CA GLU A 66 -0.21 8.87 -24.64
C GLU A 66 -0.70 10.30 -24.43
N ARG A 67 -0.86 10.74 -23.17
CA ARG A 67 -1.26 12.12 -22.87
C ARG A 67 -0.22 13.15 -23.32
N ILE A 68 1.07 12.89 -23.11
CA ILE A 68 2.14 13.75 -23.64
C ILE A 68 2.04 13.81 -25.17
N ARG A 69 1.87 12.66 -25.82
CA ARG A 69 1.74 12.58 -27.28
C ARG A 69 0.52 13.33 -27.81
N GLU A 70 -0.63 13.27 -27.13
CA GLU A 70 -1.84 14.04 -27.45
C GLU A 70 -1.54 15.54 -27.47
N TYR A 71 -0.96 16.08 -26.39
CA TYR A 71 -0.60 17.50 -26.32
C TYR A 71 0.42 17.92 -27.39
N MET A 72 1.38 17.05 -27.70
CA MET A 72 2.35 17.34 -28.76
C MET A 72 1.72 17.37 -30.16
N ASN A 73 0.68 16.55 -30.41
CA ASN A 73 -0.08 16.63 -31.65
C ASN A 73 -0.88 17.95 -31.77
N GLU A 74 -1.16 18.61 -30.66
CA GLU A 74 -1.76 19.95 -30.59
C GLU A 74 -0.73 21.08 -30.77
N GLY A 75 0.54 20.74 -30.99
CA GLY A 75 1.63 21.71 -31.21
C GLY A 75 2.36 22.15 -29.94
N ILE A 76 2.09 21.51 -28.79
CA ILE A 76 2.78 21.79 -27.53
C ILE A 76 4.15 21.11 -27.53
N ASP A 77 5.20 21.81 -27.08
CA ASP A 77 6.52 21.19 -26.97
C ASP A 77 6.57 20.11 -25.87
N VAL A 78 7.54 19.20 -25.98
CA VAL A 78 7.63 18.02 -25.10
C VAL A 78 7.76 18.38 -23.62
N ASP A 79 8.51 19.43 -23.26
CA ASP A 79 8.73 19.79 -21.85
C ASP A 79 7.44 20.38 -21.24
N THR A 80 6.75 21.24 -21.99
CA THR A 80 5.44 21.76 -21.61
C THR A 80 4.37 20.66 -21.50
N ALA A 81 4.36 19.72 -22.46
CA ALA A 81 3.42 18.59 -22.46
C ALA A 81 3.64 17.64 -21.25
N VAL A 82 4.89 17.47 -20.82
CA VAL A 82 5.23 16.72 -19.60
C VAL A 82 4.66 17.40 -18.37
N GLU A 83 4.81 18.71 -18.22
CA GLU A 83 4.27 19.44 -17.06
C GLU A 83 2.74 19.39 -17.00
N ARG A 84 2.05 19.53 -18.14
CA ARG A 84 0.59 19.33 -18.23
C ARG A 84 0.17 17.92 -17.86
N THR A 85 0.92 16.92 -18.30
CA THR A 85 0.63 15.52 -17.99
C THR A 85 0.80 15.26 -16.50
N ARG A 86 1.95 15.66 -15.93
CA ARG A 86 2.30 15.48 -14.52
C ARG A 86 1.27 16.07 -13.59
N ALA A 87 0.86 17.32 -13.83
CA ALA A 87 -0.08 18.04 -12.96
C ALA A 87 -1.45 17.35 -12.81
N GLY A 88 -1.88 16.62 -13.84
CA GLY A 88 -3.13 15.84 -13.84
C GLY A 88 -2.94 14.34 -13.54
N SER A 89 -1.78 13.90 -13.06
CA SER A 89 -1.45 12.49 -12.84
C SER A 89 -1.17 12.17 -11.37
N LEU A 90 -1.75 11.08 -10.89
CA LEU A 90 -1.51 10.45 -9.59
C LEU A 90 -0.96 9.03 -9.79
N PHE A 91 0.00 8.62 -8.97
CA PHE A 91 0.55 7.26 -8.96
C PHE A 91 0.43 6.61 -7.58
N THR A 92 -0.25 5.45 -7.48
CA THR A 92 -0.26 4.65 -6.24
C THR A 92 0.59 3.40 -6.44
N THR A 93 1.56 3.17 -5.55
CA THR A 93 2.32 1.92 -5.49
C THR A 93 1.65 0.96 -4.50
N HIS A 94 1.60 -0.32 -4.87
CA HIS A 94 1.06 -1.40 -4.04
C HIS A 94 2.11 -2.45 -3.69
N THR A 95 3.35 -2.24 -4.14
CA THR A 95 4.41 -3.25 -4.09
C THR A 95 5.42 -2.92 -2.99
N PRO A 96 5.54 -3.75 -1.94
CA PRO A 96 6.43 -3.50 -0.81
C PRO A 96 7.86 -4.02 -1.03
N VAL A 97 8.13 -4.72 -2.14
CA VAL A 97 9.41 -5.36 -2.43
C VAL A 97 9.85 -5.12 -3.88
N PRO A 98 11.14 -4.83 -4.16
CA PRO A 98 11.59 -4.52 -5.52
C PRO A 98 11.27 -5.59 -6.56
N ALA A 99 11.25 -6.87 -6.17
CA ALA A 99 10.98 -8.00 -7.07
C ALA A 99 9.53 -8.05 -7.59
N GLY A 100 8.60 -7.34 -6.97
CA GLY A 100 7.20 -7.27 -7.41
C GLY A 100 6.92 -6.19 -8.46
N ILE A 101 7.89 -5.33 -8.77
CA ILE A 101 7.74 -4.21 -9.71
C ILE A 101 8.03 -4.69 -11.13
N ASP A 102 7.13 -4.37 -12.06
CA ASP A 102 7.32 -4.67 -13.48
C ASP A 102 8.53 -3.90 -14.05
N ARG A 103 9.51 -4.66 -14.55
CA ARG A 103 10.71 -4.18 -15.25
C ARG A 103 10.79 -4.84 -16.62
N PHE A 104 10.92 -4.05 -17.67
CA PHE A 104 11.05 -4.53 -19.03
C PHE A 104 12.48 -4.36 -19.56
N PRO A 105 12.99 -5.29 -20.40
CA PRO A 105 14.19 -5.05 -21.19
C PRO A 105 14.04 -3.80 -22.04
N ARG A 106 15.08 -2.97 -22.10
CA ARG A 106 15.02 -1.69 -22.80
C ARG A 106 14.77 -1.81 -24.28
N ASP A 107 15.39 -2.79 -24.94
CA ASP A 107 15.25 -2.99 -26.38
C ASP A 107 13.81 -3.31 -26.75
N LEU A 108 13.12 -4.07 -25.90
CA LEU A 108 11.71 -4.39 -26.09
C LEU A 108 10.83 -3.15 -26.02
N VAL A 109 11.06 -2.27 -25.03
CA VAL A 109 10.34 -0.98 -24.94
C VAL A 109 10.71 -0.08 -26.12
N ALA A 110 11.99 -0.05 -26.50
CA ALA A 110 12.47 0.76 -27.61
C ALA A 110 11.79 0.38 -28.93
N ASP A 111 11.66 -0.93 -29.20
CA ASP A 111 10.97 -1.46 -30.37
C ASP A 111 9.48 -1.14 -30.35
N GLN A 112 8.82 -1.32 -29.20
CA GLN A 112 7.40 -1.01 -29.02
C GLN A 112 7.06 0.46 -29.31
N PHE A 113 7.97 1.39 -28.98
CA PHE A 113 7.74 2.83 -29.08
C PHE A 113 8.51 3.52 -30.21
N ARG A 114 9.21 2.77 -31.06
CA ARG A 114 10.04 3.31 -32.16
C ARG A 114 9.30 4.28 -33.09
N THR A 115 8.02 4.04 -33.32
CA THR A 115 7.16 4.86 -34.21
C THR A 115 6.14 5.70 -33.43
N PHE A 116 6.36 5.96 -32.15
CA PHE A 116 5.41 6.66 -31.26
C PHE A 116 5.51 8.20 -31.34
N ALA A 117 5.78 8.72 -32.53
CA ALA A 117 5.86 10.15 -32.80
C ALA A 117 4.54 10.88 -32.45
N PRO A 118 4.59 12.18 -32.13
CA PRO A 118 5.78 13.05 -32.09
C PRO A 118 6.62 12.96 -30.82
N LEU A 119 6.25 12.13 -29.84
CA LEU A 119 7.03 11.95 -28.60
C LEU A 119 8.35 11.21 -28.91
N PRO A 120 9.53 11.83 -28.68
CA PRO A 120 10.81 11.22 -29.03
C PRO A 120 11.13 9.98 -28.18
N LEU A 121 11.76 8.98 -28.80
CA LEU A 121 12.07 7.70 -28.15
C LEU A 121 13.02 7.87 -26.96
N ASP A 122 14.04 8.73 -27.07
CA ASP A 122 14.95 9.05 -25.98
C ASP A 122 14.23 9.61 -24.75
N ARG A 123 13.18 10.43 -24.98
CA ARG A 123 12.32 10.95 -23.92
C ARG A 123 11.49 9.86 -23.27
N ILE A 124 10.91 8.95 -24.07
CA ILE A 124 10.19 7.78 -23.55
C ILE A 124 11.09 6.96 -22.65
N MET A 125 12.27 6.58 -23.16
CA MET A 125 13.23 5.76 -22.42
C MET A 125 13.69 6.44 -21.14
N ALA A 126 13.90 7.75 -21.14
CA ALA A 126 14.29 8.50 -19.95
C ALA A 126 13.25 8.38 -18.82
N PHE A 127 11.95 8.27 -19.10
CA PHE A 127 10.96 8.19 -18.02
C PHE A 127 11.00 6.89 -17.21
N GLY A 128 11.43 5.77 -17.80
CA GLY A 128 11.54 4.48 -17.09
C GLY A 128 12.96 4.10 -16.66
N THR A 129 13.96 4.94 -16.94
CA THR A 129 15.37 4.59 -16.65
C THR A 129 15.70 4.76 -15.17
N GLU A 130 16.27 3.75 -14.53
CA GLU A 130 16.86 3.86 -13.19
C GLU A 130 18.25 4.51 -13.28
N ASP A 131 18.32 5.84 -13.39
CA ASP A 131 19.57 6.59 -13.61
C ASP A 131 20.24 7.10 -12.32
N TYR A 132 19.73 6.68 -11.16
CA TYR A 132 20.23 7.00 -9.81
C TYR A 132 21.26 5.98 -9.29
N VAL A 133 21.92 6.32 -8.17
CA VAL A 133 22.91 5.43 -7.52
C VAL A 133 22.23 4.14 -7.06
N GLY A 134 22.77 2.99 -7.46
CA GLY A 134 22.17 1.68 -7.18
C GLY A 134 21.03 1.26 -8.11
N GLY A 135 20.64 2.13 -9.06
CA GLY A 135 19.66 1.80 -10.09
C GLY A 135 20.24 0.98 -11.25
N ASP A 136 19.39 0.16 -11.87
CA ASP A 136 19.74 -0.62 -13.06
C ASP A 136 19.35 0.13 -14.35
N ARG A 137 20.36 0.72 -15.00
CA ARG A 137 20.18 1.41 -16.29
C ARG A 137 19.85 0.46 -17.45
N GLY A 138 19.96 -0.86 -17.27
CA GLY A 138 19.66 -1.89 -18.27
C GLY A 138 18.17 -2.20 -18.43
N VAL A 139 17.32 -1.69 -17.55
CA VAL A 139 15.87 -1.94 -17.56
C VAL A 139 15.05 -0.67 -17.79
N PHE A 140 13.77 -0.87 -18.09
CA PHE A 140 12.72 0.12 -18.02
C PHE A 140 11.79 -0.23 -16.86
N ASN A 141 11.82 0.56 -15.79
CA ASN A 141 11.06 0.35 -14.57
C ASN A 141 9.74 1.13 -14.60
N MET A 142 8.62 0.41 -14.49
CA MET A 142 7.28 1.00 -14.56
C MET A 142 6.91 1.86 -13.34
N ALA A 143 7.47 1.58 -12.16
CA ALA A 143 7.28 2.44 -11.00
C ALA A 143 8.05 3.76 -11.15
N VAL A 144 9.27 3.73 -11.70
CA VAL A 144 10.03 4.95 -12.01
C VAL A 144 9.29 5.82 -13.03
N LEU A 145 8.69 5.20 -14.07
CA LEU A 145 7.78 5.88 -14.99
C LEU A 145 6.61 6.54 -14.23
N GLY A 146 5.97 5.80 -13.32
CA GLY A 146 4.89 6.28 -12.47
C GLY A 146 5.27 7.51 -11.66
N PHE A 147 6.39 7.48 -10.92
CA PHE A 147 6.85 8.63 -10.12
C PHE A 147 7.29 9.82 -10.98
N ARG A 148 7.89 9.59 -12.14
CA ARG A 148 8.31 10.66 -13.05
C ARG A 148 7.17 11.31 -13.82
N LEU A 149 6.06 10.61 -14.03
CA LEU A 149 4.90 11.16 -14.73
C LEU A 149 3.71 11.49 -13.81
N GLY A 150 3.74 11.07 -12.55
CA GLY A 150 2.86 11.53 -11.49
C GLY A 150 3.43 12.77 -10.78
N GLN A 151 2.62 13.80 -10.57
CA GLN A 151 3.01 14.89 -9.67
C GLN A 151 2.81 14.50 -8.20
N ARG A 152 1.89 13.57 -7.93
CA ARG A 152 1.60 13.06 -6.58
C ARG A 152 1.71 11.55 -6.57
N ALA A 153 2.14 10.99 -5.45
CA ALA A 153 2.18 9.56 -5.26
C ALA A 153 1.88 9.12 -3.82
N ASN A 154 1.43 7.86 -3.65
CA ASN A 154 1.22 7.27 -2.34
C ASN A 154 1.42 5.75 -2.28
N GLY A 155 1.72 5.27 -1.08
CA GLY A 155 1.51 3.90 -0.65
C GLY A 155 0.10 3.65 -0.10
N VAL A 156 -0.17 2.41 0.30
CA VAL A 156 -1.53 1.90 0.61
C VAL A 156 -1.76 1.49 2.07
N SER A 157 -0.80 1.81 2.92
CA SER A 157 -0.87 1.92 4.38
C SER A 157 0.20 2.93 4.84
N ARG A 158 0.22 3.35 6.10
CA ARG A 158 1.28 4.24 6.63
C ARG A 158 2.66 3.60 6.53
N LEU A 159 2.82 2.38 7.04
CA LEU A 159 4.07 1.62 6.97
C LEU A 159 4.52 1.42 5.51
N HIS A 160 3.60 1.11 4.60
CA HIS A 160 3.95 0.97 3.19
C HIS A 160 4.40 2.29 2.55
N GLY A 161 3.86 3.43 2.99
CA GLY A 161 4.36 4.74 2.59
C GLY A 161 5.83 4.92 2.96
N GLU A 162 6.22 4.54 4.19
CA GLU A 162 7.60 4.59 4.68
C GLU A 162 8.52 3.64 3.88
N VAL A 163 8.11 2.38 3.71
CA VAL A 163 8.85 1.40 2.88
C VAL A 163 9.03 1.90 1.45
N SER A 164 7.99 2.51 0.87
CA SER A 164 8.05 3.06 -0.49
C SER A 164 9.04 4.23 -0.59
N ARG A 165 9.10 5.10 0.42
CA ARG A 165 10.09 6.20 0.47
C ARG A 165 11.52 5.66 0.49
N GLN A 166 11.79 4.64 1.30
CA GLN A 166 13.10 4.00 1.37
C GLN A 166 13.47 3.34 0.03
N MET A 167 12.56 2.55 -0.54
CA MET A 167 12.81 1.81 -1.78
C MET A 167 13.10 2.72 -2.99
N PHE A 168 12.50 3.92 -3.03
CA PHE A 168 12.63 4.85 -4.15
C PHE A 168 13.42 6.13 -3.81
N GLN A 169 14.12 6.16 -2.67
CA GLN A 169 14.91 7.33 -2.24
C GLN A 169 15.92 7.79 -3.31
N GLY A 170 16.46 6.85 -4.11
CA GLY A 170 17.38 7.17 -5.20
C GLY A 170 16.85 8.18 -6.22
N LEU A 171 15.52 8.34 -6.37
CA LEU A 171 14.92 9.37 -7.21
C LEU A 171 14.99 10.79 -6.60
N TRP A 172 15.27 10.90 -5.31
CA TRP A 172 15.39 12.14 -4.53
C TRP A 172 16.66 12.13 -3.64
N PRO A 173 17.86 12.00 -4.23
CA PRO A 173 19.09 11.73 -3.49
C PRO A 173 19.53 12.87 -2.56
N SER A 174 18.98 14.07 -2.74
CA SER A 174 19.28 15.26 -1.92
C SER A 174 18.35 15.44 -0.72
N PHE A 175 17.48 14.46 -0.44
CA PHE A 175 16.47 14.54 0.61
C PHE A 175 16.55 13.34 1.55
N ASP A 176 16.18 13.57 2.80
CA ASP A 176 15.98 12.48 3.75
C ASP A 176 14.80 11.60 3.31
N VAL A 177 14.82 10.33 3.72
CA VAL A 177 13.74 9.36 3.44
C VAL A 177 12.38 9.92 3.86
N SER A 178 12.28 10.62 5.00
CA SER A 178 11.03 11.19 5.50
C SER A 178 10.44 12.28 4.60
N GLU A 179 11.27 12.93 3.77
CA GLU A 179 10.89 14.01 2.87
C GLU A 179 10.60 13.55 1.43
N VAL A 180 10.89 12.29 1.10
CA VAL A 180 10.55 11.69 -0.19
C VAL A 180 9.04 11.83 -0.43
N PRO A 181 8.58 12.41 -1.56
CA PRO A 181 7.20 12.87 -1.75
C PRO A 181 6.23 11.73 -2.12
N ILE A 182 6.27 10.65 -1.34
CA ILE A 182 5.35 9.52 -1.42
C ILE A 182 4.50 9.53 -0.15
N GLY A 183 3.22 9.84 -0.28
CA GLY A 183 2.27 9.84 0.84
C GLY A 183 1.75 8.44 1.18
N SER A 184 0.67 8.38 1.96
CA SER A 184 -0.11 7.16 2.17
C SER A 184 -1.60 7.48 2.20
N VAL A 185 -2.38 6.59 1.58
CA VAL A 185 -3.84 6.49 1.75
C VAL A 185 -4.14 5.03 2.06
N THR A 186 -4.47 4.72 3.31
CA THR A 186 -4.70 3.33 3.72
C THR A 186 -5.90 2.77 2.99
N ASN A 187 -5.77 1.56 2.44
CA ASN A 187 -6.89 0.90 1.76
C ASN A 187 -8.14 0.78 2.64
N GLY A 188 -9.28 0.58 1.99
CA GLY A 188 -10.53 0.25 2.64
C GLY A 188 -11.32 -0.78 1.85
N VAL A 189 -12.32 -1.37 2.50
CA VAL A 189 -13.18 -2.40 1.90
C VAL A 189 -14.64 -1.97 1.90
N HIS A 190 -15.38 -2.38 0.87
CA HIS A 190 -16.77 -1.99 0.69
C HIS A 190 -17.68 -2.85 1.57
N HIS A 191 -18.22 -2.27 2.65
CA HIS A 191 -18.98 -2.97 3.68
C HIS A 191 -20.17 -3.74 3.09
N LYS A 192 -20.98 -3.15 2.19
CA LYS A 192 -22.16 -3.83 1.61
C LYS A 192 -21.83 -5.06 0.78
N THR A 193 -20.60 -5.20 0.30
CA THR A 193 -20.16 -6.39 -0.46
C THR A 193 -19.71 -7.52 0.46
N TRP A 194 -19.11 -7.18 1.61
CA TRP A 194 -18.32 -8.12 2.41
C TRP A 194 -18.92 -8.47 3.76
N ILE A 195 -19.84 -7.65 4.29
CA ILE A 195 -20.54 -7.95 5.54
C ILE A 195 -21.73 -8.87 5.26
N HIS A 196 -21.95 -9.83 6.13
CA HIS A 196 -23.13 -10.69 6.10
C HIS A 196 -24.43 -9.87 6.12
N PRO A 197 -25.43 -10.18 5.29
CA PRO A 197 -26.69 -9.42 5.22
C PRO A 197 -27.38 -9.24 6.58
N ASP A 198 -27.56 -10.31 7.35
CA ASP A 198 -28.21 -10.23 8.66
C ASP A 198 -27.43 -9.35 9.66
N LEU A 199 -26.09 -9.29 9.56
CA LEU A 199 -25.29 -8.40 10.40
C LEU A 199 -25.44 -6.93 9.96
N LEU A 200 -25.50 -6.67 8.65
CA LEU A 200 -25.81 -5.33 8.14
C LEU A 200 -27.19 -4.85 8.59
N GLU A 201 -28.18 -5.75 8.61
CA GLU A 201 -29.54 -5.43 9.05
C GLU A 201 -29.58 -5.00 10.53
N LEU A 202 -28.85 -5.70 11.40
CA LEU A 202 -28.74 -5.31 12.82
C LEU A 202 -28.10 -3.93 13.03
N MET A 203 -27.23 -3.49 12.09
CA MET A 203 -26.52 -2.22 12.17
C MET A 203 -27.21 -1.08 11.41
N ALA A 204 -28.28 -1.35 10.67
CA ALA A 204 -28.93 -0.33 9.84
C ALA A 204 -29.53 0.79 10.72
N SER A 205 -29.17 2.04 10.43
CA SER A 205 -29.68 3.20 11.17
C SER A 205 -29.90 4.39 10.23
N PRO A 206 -30.98 4.37 9.42
CA PRO A 206 -31.20 5.36 8.35
C PRO A 206 -31.56 6.76 8.85
N THR A 207 -31.76 6.95 10.16
CA THR A 207 -32.37 8.16 10.74
C THR A 207 -31.54 8.81 11.85
N SER A 208 -30.29 8.39 12.06
CA SER A 208 -29.44 8.89 13.15
C SER A 208 -28.22 9.65 12.61
N ASP A 209 -27.95 10.81 13.20
CA ASP A 209 -26.78 11.67 12.89
C ASP A 209 -25.64 11.48 13.91
N SER A 210 -25.61 10.37 14.65
CA SER A 210 -24.53 10.08 15.59
C SER A 210 -23.20 9.84 14.86
N ASP A 211 -22.07 10.22 15.47
CA ASP A 211 -20.72 9.97 14.94
C ASP A 211 -20.41 8.46 14.75
N THR A 212 -21.16 7.58 15.42
CA THR A 212 -21.06 6.13 15.23
C THR A 212 -21.75 5.65 13.96
N VAL A 213 -22.54 6.51 13.29
CA VAL A 213 -23.25 6.21 12.05
C VAL A 213 -22.40 6.64 10.87
N VAL A 214 -21.91 5.65 10.11
CA VAL A 214 -21.15 5.91 8.88
C VAL A 214 -21.78 5.11 7.75
N ASP A 215 -22.00 5.77 6.60
CA ASP A 215 -22.65 5.21 5.42
C ASP A 215 -24.08 4.65 5.67
N GLY A 216 -24.77 5.15 6.69
CA GLY A 216 -26.14 4.74 7.07
C GLY A 216 -26.21 3.54 8.03
N TYR A 217 -25.07 3.13 8.61
CA TYR A 217 -24.97 2.04 9.58
C TYR A 217 -24.36 2.52 10.89
N ASP A 218 -24.99 2.18 12.02
CA ASP A 218 -24.47 2.45 13.35
C ASP A 218 -23.52 1.32 13.78
N TRP A 219 -22.22 1.62 13.80
CA TRP A 219 -21.18 0.66 14.15
C TRP A 219 -21.15 0.30 15.64
N SER A 220 -21.86 1.06 16.49
CA SER A 220 -22.10 0.71 17.90
C SER A 220 -23.37 -0.12 18.11
N ALA A 221 -24.14 -0.41 17.05
CA ALA A 221 -25.48 -1.00 17.19
C ALA A 221 -25.49 -2.33 17.93
N LEU A 222 -24.40 -3.10 17.80
CA LEU A 222 -24.31 -4.37 18.48
C LEU A 222 -24.45 -4.21 20.00
N ASP A 223 -23.94 -3.15 20.63
CA ASP A 223 -24.03 -2.90 22.09
C ASP A 223 -25.45 -2.96 22.67
N ARG A 224 -26.47 -2.81 21.81
CA ARG A 224 -27.89 -2.87 22.18
C ARG A 224 -28.55 -4.20 21.85
N VAL A 225 -27.83 -5.12 21.21
CA VAL A 225 -28.24 -6.49 20.88
C VAL A 225 -27.75 -7.42 21.97
N ASP A 226 -28.59 -8.37 22.41
CA ASP A 226 -28.21 -9.34 23.44
C ASP A 226 -27.15 -10.34 22.93
N ASP A 227 -26.37 -10.90 23.87
CA ASP A 227 -25.25 -11.80 23.54
C ASP A 227 -25.70 -13.08 22.82
N THR A 228 -26.90 -13.59 23.12
CA THR A 228 -27.41 -14.83 22.52
C THR A 228 -27.74 -14.61 21.04
N THR A 229 -28.32 -13.46 20.70
CA THR A 229 -28.60 -13.08 19.31
C THR A 229 -27.32 -12.93 18.49
N ILE A 230 -26.29 -12.26 19.00
CA ILE A 230 -25.00 -12.12 18.31
C ILE A 230 -24.35 -13.50 18.13
N TRP A 231 -24.36 -14.34 19.16
CA TRP A 231 -23.78 -15.67 19.10
C TRP A 231 -24.51 -16.59 18.11
N ALA A 232 -25.84 -16.56 18.09
CA ALA A 232 -26.65 -17.31 17.13
C ALA A 232 -26.38 -16.87 15.69
N LEU A 233 -26.20 -15.56 15.45
CA LEU A 233 -25.82 -15.03 14.15
C LEU A 233 -24.43 -15.55 13.72
N LYS A 234 -23.43 -15.51 14.60
CA LYS A 234 -22.09 -16.08 14.27
C LYS A 234 -22.14 -17.58 13.99
N GLN A 235 -22.95 -18.35 14.72
CA GLN A 235 -23.17 -19.78 14.42
C GLN A 235 -23.79 -19.99 13.04
N ARG A 236 -24.75 -19.15 12.64
CA ARG A 236 -25.33 -19.19 11.28
C ARG A 236 -24.28 -18.91 10.21
N MET A 237 -23.47 -17.86 10.39
CA MET A 237 -22.38 -17.53 9.46
C MET A 237 -21.36 -18.68 9.33
N ARG A 238 -20.99 -19.34 10.43
CA ARG A 238 -20.15 -20.55 10.40
C ARG A 238 -20.85 -21.69 9.66
N GLY A 239 -22.14 -21.89 9.88
CA GLY A 239 -22.93 -22.89 9.16
C GLY A 239 -22.94 -22.68 7.63
N ASP A 240 -23.02 -21.42 7.18
CA ASP A 240 -22.94 -21.08 5.76
C ASP A 240 -21.56 -21.36 5.17
N LEU A 241 -20.50 -21.03 5.91
CA LEU A 241 -19.12 -21.39 5.55
C LEU A 241 -18.95 -22.92 5.44
N VAL A 242 -19.36 -23.68 6.46
CA VAL A 242 -19.26 -25.15 6.47
C VAL A 242 -19.98 -25.75 5.28
N ARG A 243 -21.22 -25.32 5.01
CA ARG A 243 -22.00 -25.80 3.85
C ARG A 243 -21.28 -25.53 2.52
N MET A 244 -20.76 -24.31 2.35
CA MET A 244 -20.00 -23.94 1.15
C MET A 244 -18.70 -24.73 1.02
N ALA A 245 -17.97 -24.92 2.12
CA ALA A 245 -16.72 -25.67 2.15
C ALA A 245 -16.96 -27.13 1.74
N ARG A 246 -17.96 -27.81 2.32
CA ARG A 246 -18.32 -29.20 1.97
C ARG A 246 -18.70 -29.35 0.50
N GLN A 247 -19.49 -28.43 -0.04
CA GLN A 247 -19.85 -28.41 -1.47
C GLN A 247 -18.61 -28.30 -2.37
N ARG A 248 -17.69 -27.39 -2.05
CA ARG A 248 -16.45 -27.20 -2.82
C ARG A 248 -15.48 -28.38 -2.66
N LEU A 249 -15.39 -28.97 -1.48
CA LEU A 249 -14.58 -30.17 -1.24
C LEU A 249 -15.11 -31.36 -2.05
N ALA A 250 -16.42 -31.58 -2.08
CA ALA A 250 -17.02 -32.64 -2.90
C ALA A 250 -16.74 -32.45 -4.40
N ALA A 251 -16.86 -31.22 -4.90
CA ALA A 251 -16.52 -30.89 -6.28
C ALA A 251 -15.03 -31.10 -6.58
N SER A 252 -14.14 -30.66 -5.69
CA SER A 252 -12.69 -30.83 -5.79
C SER A 252 -12.28 -32.31 -5.75
N HIS A 253 -12.84 -33.09 -4.83
CA HIS A 253 -12.60 -34.52 -4.69
C HIS A 253 -12.95 -35.27 -5.99
N THR A 254 -14.10 -34.93 -6.58
CA THR A 254 -14.56 -35.47 -7.86
C THR A 254 -13.62 -35.06 -9.00
N ALA A 255 -13.27 -33.78 -9.10
CA ALA A 255 -12.40 -33.26 -10.16
C ALA A 255 -10.97 -33.84 -10.12
N ARG A 256 -10.47 -34.15 -8.93
CA ARG A 256 -9.15 -34.80 -8.74
C ARG A 256 -9.15 -36.29 -9.07
N GLY A 257 -10.31 -36.89 -9.36
CA GLY A 257 -10.43 -38.32 -9.65
C GLY A 257 -9.99 -39.21 -8.48
N LEU A 258 -10.08 -38.70 -7.24
CA LEU A 258 -9.68 -39.44 -6.05
C LEU A 258 -10.62 -40.64 -5.87
N SER A 259 -10.09 -41.85 -6.06
CA SER A 259 -10.78 -43.09 -5.80
C SER A 259 -10.78 -43.38 -4.31
N GLY A 260 -11.90 -43.13 -3.62
CA GLY A 260 -12.03 -43.33 -2.17
C GLY A 260 -13.41 -42.93 -1.64
N ASN A 261 -13.70 -43.29 -0.40
CA ASN A 261 -14.94 -42.89 0.27
C ASN A 261 -14.92 -41.39 0.58
N ALA A 262 -15.90 -40.64 0.05
CA ALA A 262 -16.07 -39.21 0.27
C ALA A 262 -16.89 -38.86 1.54
N GLU A 263 -17.30 -39.86 2.32
CA GLU A 263 -18.11 -39.70 3.55
C GLU A 263 -17.49 -38.73 4.56
N TRP A 264 -16.16 -38.69 4.69
CA TRP A 264 -15.47 -37.72 5.56
C TRP A 264 -15.82 -36.26 5.23
N ILE A 265 -16.19 -35.94 3.98
CA ILE A 265 -16.58 -34.58 3.58
C ILE A 265 -17.87 -34.15 4.28
N GLU A 266 -18.77 -35.08 4.60
CA GLU A 266 -19.98 -34.80 5.38
C GLU A 266 -19.66 -34.44 6.84
N HIS A 267 -18.49 -34.84 7.33
CA HIS A 267 -17.98 -34.54 8.65
C HIS A 267 -16.97 -33.38 8.66
N ALA A 268 -16.55 -32.90 7.48
CA ALA A 268 -15.59 -31.80 7.38
C ALA A 268 -16.18 -30.48 7.92
N LEU A 269 -15.48 -29.92 8.90
CA LEU A 269 -15.81 -28.71 9.65
C LEU A 269 -17.13 -28.80 10.44
N ASP A 270 -17.20 -28.10 11.56
CA ASP A 270 -18.38 -28.02 12.43
C ASP A 270 -18.69 -26.54 12.75
N PRO A 271 -19.95 -26.08 12.62
CA PRO A 271 -20.33 -24.70 12.92
C PRO A 271 -20.18 -24.30 14.41
N ASN A 272 -19.95 -25.25 15.32
CA ASN A 272 -19.77 -25.00 16.76
C ASN A 272 -18.31 -24.87 17.18
N VAL A 273 -17.37 -25.02 16.24
CA VAL A 273 -15.93 -25.08 16.48
C VAL A 273 -15.28 -23.76 16.10
N LEU A 274 -14.28 -23.35 16.89
CA LEU A 274 -13.47 -22.15 16.64
C LEU A 274 -12.85 -22.21 15.24
N THR A 275 -13.24 -21.27 14.37
CA THR A 275 -12.86 -21.29 12.95
C THR A 275 -11.81 -20.23 12.61
N LEU A 276 -10.62 -20.67 12.23
CA LEU A 276 -9.51 -19.81 11.79
C LEU A 276 -9.48 -19.75 10.25
N GLY A 277 -9.41 -18.53 9.71
CA GLY A 277 -9.35 -18.29 8.27
C GLY A 277 -7.98 -17.86 7.79
N PHE A 278 -7.57 -18.40 6.64
CA PHE A 278 -6.40 -17.93 5.90
C PHE A 278 -6.73 -17.95 4.40
N ALA A 279 -6.90 -16.79 3.77
CA ALA A 279 -7.02 -16.75 2.31
C ALA A 279 -6.26 -15.62 1.62
N ARG A 280 -5.31 -16.01 0.77
CA ARG A 280 -4.46 -15.10 -0.01
C ARG A 280 -3.72 -15.83 -1.13
N ARG A 281 -3.20 -15.07 -2.10
CA ARG A 281 -2.24 -15.58 -3.09
C ARG A 281 -1.06 -16.25 -2.35
N ALA A 282 -0.67 -17.45 -2.77
CA ALA A 282 0.51 -18.10 -2.23
C ALA A 282 1.75 -17.37 -2.76
N ALA A 283 2.54 -16.83 -1.83
CA ALA A 283 3.82 -16.21 -2.05
C ALA A 283 4.69 -16.51 -0.82
N SER A 284 6.01 -16.60 -0.99
CA SER A 284 6.94 -16.97 0.07
C SER A 284 6.81 -16.06 1.30
N TYR A 285 6.75 -14.75 1.09
CA TYR A 285 6.64 -13.76 2.16
C TYR A 285 5.35 -13.85 2.97
N LYS A 286 4.29 -14.48 2.44
CA LYS A 286 3.03 -14.69 3.15
C LYS A 286 3.08 -15.88 4.10
N ARG A 287 4.09 -16.76 3.99
CA ARG A 287 4.37 -17.86 4.91
C ARG A 287 3.16 -18.76 5.22
N LEU A 288 2.50 -19.25 4.17
CA LEU A 288 1.38 -20.19 4.26
C LEU A 288 1.69 -21.41 5.16
N THR A 289 2.91 -21.93 5.07
CA THR A 289 3.36 -23.14 5.77
C THR A 289 3.99 -22.86 7.14
N LEU A 290 3.96 -21.63 7.67
CA LEU A 290 4.48 -21.34 9.02
C LEU A 290 3.82 -22.21 10.09
N MET A 291 2.51 -22.46 9.95
CA MET A 291 1.74 -23.35 10.82
C MET A 291 2.06 -24.84 10.64
N LEU A 292 2.93 -25.21 9.69
CA LEU A 292 3.40 -26.58 9.51
C LEU A 292 4.80 -26.80 10.11
N ARG A 293 5.37 -25.77 10.77
CA ARG A 293 6.66 -25.89 11.48
C ARG A 293 6.58 -26.83 12.68
N ASP A 294 5.42 -26.90 13.33
CA ASP A 294 5.12 -27.89 14.39
C ASP A 294 3.81 -28.63 14.07
N PRO A 295 3.86 -29.60 13.14
CA PRO A 295 2.66 -30.29 12.66
C PRO A 295 1.98 -31.10 13.76
N GLU A 296 2.75 -31.61 14.73
CA GLU A 296 2.21 -32.38 15.85
C GLU A 296 1.47 -31.48 16.84
N ARG A 297 1.95 -30.25 17.09
CA ARG A 297 1.22 -29.26 17.88
C ARG A 297 -0.06 -28.81 17.18
N LEU A 298 -0.01 -28.59 15.87
CA LEU A 298 -1.20 -28.31 15.08
C LEU A 298 -2.23 -29.45 15.18
N LYS A 299 -1.80 -30.71 15.00
CA LYS A 299 -2.70 -31.88 15.14
C LYS A 299 -3.35 -31.97 16.52
N ARG A 300 -2.61 -31.69 17.59
CA ARG A 300 -3.17 -31.66 18.95
C ARG A 300 -4.27 -30.61 19.09
N LEU A 301 -4.07 -29.42 18.53
CA LEU A 301 -5.08 -28.36 18.53
C LEU A 301 -6.32 -28.70 17.69
N LEU A 302 -6.13 -29.29 16.51
CA LEU A 302 -7.23 -29.69 15.63
C LEU A 302 -8.08 -30.80 16.25
N ASN A 303 -7.45 -31.73 16.96
CA ASN A 303 -8.07 -32.94 17.51
C ASN A 303 -8.29 -32.91 19.02
N ASP A 304 -8.22 -31.73 19.67
CA ASP A 304 -8.52 -31.60 21.09
C ASP A 304 -9.98 -32.07 21.34
N PRO A 305 -10.22 -32.99 22.29
CA PRO A 305 -11.53 -33.59 22.48
C PRO A 305 -12.57 -32.61 23.05
N GLU A 306 -12.14 -31.54 23.72
CA GLU A 306 -13.02 -30.58 24.39
C GLU A 306 -13.03 -29.21 23.69
N ARG A 307 -11.87 -28.79 23.19
CA ARG A 307 -11.63 -27.45 22.65
C ARG A 307 -10.89 -27.49 21.30
N PRO A 308 -11.42 -28.22 20.31
CA PRO A 308 -10.76 -28.34 19.02
C PRO A 308 -10.75 -27.00 18.28
N ILE A 309 -9.80 -26.80 17.37
CA ILE A 309 -9.88 -25.71 16.39
C ILE A 309 -10.14 -26.29 14.99
N GLN A 310 -10.57 -25.44 14.06
CA GLN A 310 -10.61 -25.78 12.64
C GLN A 310 -10.05 -24.65 11.79
N ILE A 311 -9.46 -24.98 10.65
CA ILE A 311 -8.77 -24.02 9.78
C ILE A 311 -9.31 -24.15 8.35
N VAL A 312 -9.70 -23.01 7.78
CA VAL A 312 -10.10 -22.91 6.37
C VAL A 312 -9.06 -22.11 5.61
N ILE A 313 -8.40 -22.78 4.67
CA ILE A 313 -7.36 -22.19 3.82
C ILE A 313 -7.91 -22.04 2.40
N ALA A 314 -7.68 -20.90 1.76
CA ALA A 314 -7.98 -20.73 0.34
C ALA A 314 -6.93 -19.86 -0.36
N GLY A 315 -6.60 -20.17 -1.60
CA GLY A 315 -5.58 -19.39 -2.31
C GLY A 315 -5.28 -19.90 -3.70
N LYS A 316 -4.52 -19.09 -4.43
CA LYS A 316 -3.99 -19.43 -5.75
C LYS A 316 -2.50 -19.07 -5.78
N ALA A 317 -1.67 -19.91 -6.38
CA ALA A 317 -0.30 -19.54 -6.73
C ALA A 317 -0.30 -18.93 -8.14
N HIS A 318 0.71 -18.11 -8.43
CA HIS A 318 0.91 -17.66 -9.80
C HIS A 318 1.39 -18.84 -10.67
N PRO A 319 0.97 -18.93 -11.95
CA PRO A 319 1.40 -20.01 -12.83
C PRO A 319 2.92 -20.11 -13.02
N ALA A 320 3.65 -19.00 -12.82
CA ALA A 320 5.11 -18.95 -12.91
C ALA A 320 5.84 -18.97 -11.54
N ASP A 321 5.10 -19.05 -10.42
CA ASP A 321 5.69 -19.07 -9.07
C ASP A 321 5.76 -20.51 -8.55
N ASP A 322 6.83 -21.22 -8.93
CA ASP A 322 7.01 -22.62 -8.54
C ASP A 322 7.21 -22.78 -7.02
N GLY A 323 7.78 -21.79 -6.35
CA GLY A 323 7.88 -21.75 -4.88
C GLY A 323 6.49 -21.69 -4.24
N GLY A 324 5.65 -20.76 -4.68
CA GLY A 324 4.27 -20.63 -4.23
C GLY A 324 3.43 -21.90 -4.48
N LYS A 325 3.64 -22.58 -5.62
CA LYS A 325 3.00 -23.88 -5.89
C LYS A 325 3.47 -24.97 -4.94
N GLY A 326 4.76 -25.02 -4.62
CA GLY A 326 5.33 -25.96 -3.65
C GLY A 326 4.69 -25.81 -2.26
N LEU A 327 4.57 -24.57 -1.78
CA LEU A 327 3.91 -24.27 -0.50
C LEU A 327 2.44 -24.69 -0.48
N ILE A 328 1.70 -24.47 -1.58
CA ILE A 328 0.31 -24.97 -1.69
C ILE A 328 0.28 -26.50 -1.67
N GLN A 329 1.17 -27.16 -2.41
CA GLN A 329 1.20 -28.62 -2.48
C GLN A 329 1.49 -29.25 -1.12
N GLU A 330 2.44 -28.69 -0.36
CA GLU A 330 2.73 -29.10 1.01
C GLU A 330 1.49 -28.96 1.91
N MET A 331 0.84 -27.81 1.87
CA MET A 331 -0.37 -27.56 2.67
C MET A 331 -1.53 -28.47 2.28
N VAL A 332 -1.76 -28.72 0.98
CA VAL A 332 -2.81 -29.63 0.51
C VAL A 332 -2.53 -31.06 0.96
N ARG A 333 -1.28 -31.52 0.88
CA ARG A 333 -0.91 -32.86 1.37
C ARG A 333 -1.17 -33.01 2.87
N PHE A 334 -0.86 -31.98 3.66
CA PHE A 334 -1.16 -31.98 5.08
C PHE A 334 -2.68 -31.98 5.32
N ALA A 335 -3.42 -31.10 4.64
CA ALA A 335 -4.88 -31.00 4.75
C ALA A 335 -5.63 -32.29 4.34
N ASP A 336 -5.10 -33.05 3.39
CA ASP A 336 -5.71 -34.31 2.93
C ASP A 336 -5.45 -35.49 3.89
N ALA A 337 -4.58 -35.35 4.91
CA ALA A 337 -4.26 -36.43 5.82
C ALA A 337 -5.48 -36.81 6.70
N GLU A 338 -5.68 -38.11 6.90
CA GLU A 338 -6.90 -38.67 7.52
C GLU A 338 -7.13 -38.18 8.96
N ASP A 339 -6.05 -37.90 9.69
CA ASP A 339 -6.07 -37.41 11.07
C ASP A 339 -6.34 -35.90 11.18
N VAL A 340 -6.49 -35.15 10.07
CA VAL A 340 -6.75 -33.70 10.09
C VAL A 340 -7.80 -33.22 9.10
N ARG A 341 -8.11 -33.97 8.04
CA ARG A 341 -8.95 -33.54 6.90
C ARG A 341 -10.36 -33.09 7.26
N GLU A 342 -10.87 -33.51 8.41
CA GLU A 342 -12.17 -33.07 8.92
C GLU A 342 -12.10 -31.69 9.61
N ARG A 343 -10.91 -31.18 9.95
CA ARG A 343 -10.71 -29.94 10.71
C ARG A 343 -9.83 -28.92 9.99
N LEU A 344 -8.98 -29.33 9.05
CA LEU A 344 -8.18 -28.43 8.23
C LEU A 344 -8.50 -28.69 6.76
N VAL A 345 -9.03 -27.66 6.08
CA VAL A 345 -9.44 -27.79 4.67
C VAL A 345 -8.74 -26.77 3.79
N PHE A 346 -8.31 -27.20 2.61
CA PHE A 346 -7.84 -26.32 1.54
C PHE A 346 -8.90 -26.22 0.44
N LEU A 347 -9.46 -25.03 0.26
CA LEU A 347 -10.49 -24.77 -0.75
C LEU A 347 -9.85 -24.21 -2.03
N PRO A 348 -9.95 -24.91 -3.18
CA PRO A 348 -9.41 -24.43 -4.43
C PRO A 348 -10.25 -23.29 -5.00
N ASP A 349 -9.68 -22.63 -6.00
CA ASP A 349 -10.36 -21.61 -6.80
C ASP A 349 -10.95 -20.45 -5.99
N TYR A 350 -10.12 -19.88 -5.10
CA TYR A 350 -10.47 -18.64 -4.41
C TYR A 350 -10.97 -17.56 -5.38
N ASP A 351 -12.19 -17.09 -5.11
CA ASP A 351 -12.94 -16.10 -5.87
C ASP A 351 -13.88 -15.33 -4.92
N MET A 352 -14.63 -14.35 -5.45
CA MET A 352 -15.56 -13.58 -4.64
C MET A 352 -16.74 -14.41 -4.08
N SER A 353 -17.15 -15.48 -4.77
CA SER A 353 -18.25 -16.33 -4.33
C SER A 353 -17.86 -17.19 -3.13
N LEU A 354 -16.62 -17.69 -3.08
CA LEU A 354 -16.03 -18.37 -1.92
C LEU A 354 -15.80 -17.38 -0.77
N ALA A 355 -15.28 -16.19 -1.09
CA ALA A 355 -14.94 -15.18 -0.10
C ALA A 355 -16.16 -14.66 0.69
N ARG A 356 -17.35 -14.60 0.06
CA ARG A 356 -18.60 -14.11 0.69
C ARG A 356 -19.01 -14.88 1.95
N PRO A 357 -19.07 -16.23 1.97
CA PRO A 357 -19.32 -16.99 3.20
C PRO A 357 -18.06 -17.22 4.05
N LEU A 358 -16.86 -17.17 3.46
CA LEU A 358 -15.61 -17.35 4.20
C LEU A 358 -15.39 -16.28 5.27
N TYR A 359 -15.41 -14.99 4.90
CA TYR A 359 -15.11 -13.94 5.86
C TYR A 359 -16.09 -13.90 7.05
N PRO A 360 -17.42 -13.99 6.85
CA PRO A 360 -18.37 -14.05 7.95
C PRO A 360 -18.23 -15.28 8.84
N GLY A 361 -17.90 -16.43 8.23
CA GLY A 361 -17.77 -17.70 8.94
C GLY A 361 -16.48 -17.84 9.73
N CYS A 362 -15.50 -16.95 9.57
CA CYS A 362 -14.30 -16.97 10.41
C CYS A 362 -14.55 -16.28 11.76
N ASP A 363 -13.90 -16.82 12.80
CA ASP A 363 -13.82 -16.22 14.14
C ASP A 363 -12.50 -15.48 14.32
N VAL A 364 -11.42 -16.05 13.77
CA VAL A 364 -10.09 -15.45 13.76
C VAL A 364 -9.54 -15.47 12.34
N TRP A 365 -8.92 -14.37 11.93
CA TRP A 365 -8.24 -14.27 10.64
C TRP A 365 -6.73 -14.21 10.82
N ILE A 366 -6.01 -15.17 10.24
CA ILE A 366 -4.56 -15.30 10.37
C ILE A 366 -3.85 -14.55 9.25
N ASN A 367 -2.93 -13.65 9.61
CA ASN A 367 -1.99 -13.02 8.67
C ASN A 367 -0.57 -13.00 9.26
N ASN A 368 0.32 -13.85 8.77
CA ASN A 368 1.71 -13.93 9.23
C ASN A 368 2.72 -13.55 8.12
N PRO A 369 2.59 -12.38 7.47
CA PRO A 369 3.59 -11.97 6.48
C PRO A 369 4.95 -11.74 7.13
N LEU A 370 6.03 -11.82 6.35
CA LEU A 370 7.31 -11.24 6.73
C LEU A 370 7.18 -9.73 6.80
N ARG A 371 7.50 -9.11 7.93
CA ARG A 371 7.52 -7.65 8.05
C ARG A 371 8.76 -7.07 7.36
N PRO A 372 8.70 -5.94 6.63
CA PRO A 372 7.52 -5.16 6.23
C PRO A 372 7.07 -5.46 4.78
N GLN A 373 6.84 -6.72 4.43
CA GLN A 373 6.59 -7.19 3.05
C GLN A 373 5.10 -7.30 2.70
N GLU A 374 4.19 -6.90 3.58
CA GLU A 374 2.77 -6.72 3.26
C GLU A 374 2.44 -5.22 3.14
N ALA A 375 2.14 -4.76 1.92
CA ALA A 375 1.81 -3.34 1.69
C ALA A 375 0.54 -2.89 2.44
N CYS A 376 -0.44 -3.79 2.61
CA CYS A 376 -1.66 -3.47 3.35
C CYS A 376 -2.30 -4.75 3.91
N GLY A 377 -3.00 -5.54 3.08
CA GLY A 377 -3.66 -6.78 3.50
C GLY A 377 -5.17 -6.67 3.75
N THR A 378 -5.96 -6.29 2.73
CA THR A 378 -7.43 -6.04 2.87
C THR A 378 -8.26 -7.27 3.25
N SER A 379 -7.71 -8.48 3.24
CA SER A 379 -8.41 -9.69 3.71
C SER A 379 -8.72 -9.63 5.21
N GLY A 380 -7.79 -9.14 6.03
CA GLY A 380 -8.02 -8.95 7.47
C GLY A 380 -9.11 -7.91 7.75
N MET A 381 -9.18 -6.86 6.93
CA MET A 381 -10.26 -5.86 7.00
C MET A 381 -11.64 -6.49 6.75
N LYS A 382 -11.77 -7.34 5.73
CA LYS A 382 -13.04 -8.02 5.41
C LYS A 382 -13.49 -8.96 6.53
N ALA A 383 -12.54 -9.66 7.16
CA ALA A 383 -12.82 -10.52 8.30
C ALA A 383 -13.26 -9.70 9.53
N ALA A 384 -12.54 -8.62 9.85
CA ALA A 384 -12.89 -7.71 10.94
C ALA A 384 -14.28 -7.09 10.79
N MET A 385 -14.68 -6.73 9.56
CA MET A 385 -16.04 -6.22 9.29
C MET A 385 -17.15 -7.25 9.55
N ASN A 386 -16.82 -8.52 9.80
CA ASN A 386 -17.76 -9.56 10.23
C ASN A 386 -17.49 -10.06 11.66
N GLY A 387 -16.83 -9.23 12.47
CA GLY A 387 -16.53 -9.52 13.87
C GLY A 387 -15.45 -10.59 14.07
N ALA A 388 -14.65 -10.92 13.06
CA ALA A 388 -13.51 -11.81 13.25
C ALA A 388 -12.31 -11.05 13.83
N ALA A 389 -11.69 -11.60 14.87
CA ALA A 389 -10.46 -11.06 15.43
C ALA A 389 -9.27 -11.28 14.48
N ASN A 390 -8.29 -10.39 14.47
CA ASN A 390 -7.07 -10.59 13.68
C ASN A 390 -5.98 -11.24 14.55
N LEU A 391 -5.31 -12.25 14.01
CA LEU A 391 -4.08 -12.82 14.57
C LEU A 391 -2.98 -12.55 13.55
N SER A 392 -2.18 -11.50 13.77
CA SER A 392 -1.30 -10.99 12.72
C SER A 392 0.01 -10.41 13.21
N VAL A 393 1.06 -10.57 12.40
CA VAL A 393 2.27 -9.72 12.52
C VAL A 393 1.87 -8.27 12.27
N ARG A 394 2.46 -7.31 13.00
CA ARG A 394 2.24 -5.86 12.82
C ARG A 394 2.88 -5.36 11.52
N ASP A 395 2.17 -5.60 10.42
CA ASP A 395 2.57 -5.20 9.07
C ASP A 395 1.35 -4.64 8.30
N GLY A 396 1.60 -3.94 7.19
CA GLY A 396 0.56 -3.41 6.33
C GLY A 396 -0.40 -2.45 7.05
N TRP A 397 -1.70 -2.72 7.03
CA TRP A 397 -2.70 -1.90 7.76
C TRP A 397 -2.80 -2.25 9.25
N TRP A 398 -2.34 -3.43 9.65
CA TRP A 398 -2.46 -3.87 11.03
C TRP A 398 -1.47 -3.12 11.93
N ASP A 399 -0.31 -2.74 11.40
CA ASP A 399 0.70 -1.96 12.13
C ASP A 399 0.13 -0.65 12.73
N GLU A 400 -0.67 0.08 11.94
CA GLU A 400 -1.24 1.38 12.32
C GLU A 400 -2.49 1.33 13.18
N TRP A 401 -3.27 0.23 13.14
CA TRP A 401 -4.56 0.10 13.86
C TRP A 401 -4.66 -1.10 14.79
N TYR A 402 -3.53 -1.76 15.07
CA TYR A 402 -3.48 -2.79 16.10
C TYR A 402 -3.94 -2.23 17.45
N ASP A 403 -4.84 -2.98 18.08
CA ASP A 403 -5.28 -2.79 19.46
C ASP A 403 -5.62 -4.18 20.00
N PRO A 404 -5.22 -4.54 21.23
CA PRO A 404 -5.48 -5.87 21.81
C PRO A 404 -6.98 -6.18 21.97
N ARG A 405 -7.87 -5.19 21.87
CA ARG A 405 -9.31 -5.40 21.81
C ARG A 405 -9.78 -6.03 20.50
N PHE A 406 -9.01 -5.91 19.42
CA PHE A 406 -9.40 -6.37 18.07
C PHE A 406 -8.72 -7.69 17.66
N GLY A 407 -7.88 -8.24 18.51
CA GLY A 407 -7.14 -9.47 18.26
C GLY A 407 -5.74 -9.43 18.86
N TRP A 408 -4.80 -10.10 18.19
CA TRP A 408 -3.48 -10.39 18.73
C TRP A 408 -2.38 -10.06 17.72
N GLU A 409 -1.27 -9.55 18.24
CA GLU A 409 -0.03 -9.44 17.47
C GLU A 409 0.79 -10.73 17.56
N ILE A 410 1.31 -11.19 16.43
CA ILE A 410 2.40 -12.17 16.40
C ILE A 410 3.70 -11.36 16.48
N PRO A 411 4.48 -11.44 17.57
CA PRO A 411 5.72 -10.68 17.70
C PRO A 411 6.66 -10.99 16.54
N SER A 412 7.10 -9.96 15.82
CA SER A 412 8.04 -10.11 14.70
C SER A 412 9.46 -10.27 15.24
N ALA A 413 10.18 -11.30 14.81
CA ALA A 413 11.57 -11.53 15.22
C ALA A 413 12.55 -10.83 14.26
N GLU A 414 12.40 -9.50 14.11
CA GLU A 414 13.16 -8.68 13.14
C GLU A 414 14.68 -8.68 13.38
N ASN A 415 15.09 -8.85 14.64
CA ASN A 415 16.49 -8.89 15.04
C ASN A 415 17.16 -10.26 14.76
N VAL A 416 16.40 -11.27 14.31
CA VAL A 416 16.92 -12.59 14.00
C VAL A 416 17.27 -12.69 12.52
N THR A 417 18.57 -12.84 12.24
CA THR A 417 19.09 -12.87 10.86
C THR A 417 18.82 -14.18 10.14
N SER A 418 18.70 -15.30 10.87
CA SER A 418 18.42 -16.61 10.30
C SER A 418 16.92 -16.78 9.99
N PRO A 419 16.52 -16.96 8.72
CA PRO A 419 15.11 -17.16 8.35
C PRO A 419 14.46 -18.33 9.10
N ASP A 420 15.18 -19.44 9.26
CA ASP A 420 14.65 -20.64 9.93
C ASP A 420 14.43 -20.43 11.43
N GLN A 421 15.32 -19.69 12.10
CA GLN A 421 15.17 -19.35 13.52
C GLN A 421 14.04 -18.36 13.74
N ARG A 422 13.95 -17.33 12.89
CA ARG A 422 12.84 -16.37 12.91
C ARG A 422 11.50 -17.10 12.76
N ASP A 423 11.37 -17.92 11.72
CA ASP A 423 10.13 -18.65 11.45
C ASP A 423 9.80 -19.65 12.58
N ALA A 424 10.80 -20.25 13.24
CA ALA A 424 10.56 -21.09 14.42
C ALA A 424 10.04 -20.28 15.63
N GLN A 425 10.62 -19.11 15.92
CA GLN A 425 10.17 -18.25 17.02
C GLN A 425 8.76 -17.71 16.77
N GLU A 426 8.50 -17.22 15.56
CA GLU A 426 7.19 -16.66 15.22
C GLU A 426 6.11 -17.75 15.14
N ALA A 427 6.45 -18.97 14.69
CA ALA A 427 5.54 -20.11 14.79
C ALA A 427 5.25 -20.48 16.25
N ALA A 428 6.25 -20.48 17.13
CA ALA A 428 6.05 -20.77 18.55
C ALA A 428 5.10 -19.74 19.20
N ALA A 429 5.33 -18.44 18.95
CA ALA A 429 4.47 -17.38 19.45
C ALA A 429 3.03 -17.48 18.89
N LEU A 430 2.88 -17.81 17.59
CA LEU A 430 1.58 -18.07 16.97
C LEU A 430 0.79 -19.14 17.75
N TYR A 431 1.42 -20.28 18.06
CA TYR A 431 0.75 -21.34 18.81
C TYR A 431 0.49 -20.98 20.27
N GLU A 432 1.42 -20.28 20.94
CA GLU A 432 1.23 -19.84 22.32
C GLU A 432 0.00 -18.94 22.47
N ILE A 433 -0.20 -18.02 21.51
CA ILE A 433 -1.39 -17.15 21.48
C ILE A 433 -2.65 -18.00 21.24
N ILE A 434 -2.63 -18.91 20.26
CA ILE A 434 -3.79 -19.78 19.97
C ILE A 434 -4.19 -20.60 21.21
N GLU A 435 -3.21 -21.26 21.85
CA GLU A 435 -3.44 -22.18 22.96
C GLU A 435 -3.84 -21.48 24.26
N ASN A 436 -3.17 -20.37 24.60
CA ASN A 436 -3.29 -19.76 25.92
C ASN A 436 -4.28 -18.59 25.94
N GLU A 437 -4.59 -17.99 24.79
CA GLU A 437 -5.48 -16.84 24.73
C GLU A 437 -6.74 -17.08 23.91
N ILE A 438 -6.60 -17.55 22.66
CA ILE A 438 -7.71 -17.65 21.73
C ILE A 438 -8.65 -18.78 22.13
N VAL A 439 -8.12 -19.99 22.26
CA VAL A 439 -8.90 -21.19 22.60
C VAL A 439 -9.64 -21.02 23.93
N PRO A 440 -9.00 -20.60 25.04
CA PRO A 440 -9.72 -20.40 26.30
C PRO A 440 -10.82 -19.34 26.20
N ARG A 441 -10.60 -18.24 25.47
CA ARG A 441 -11.58 -17.14 25.34
C ARG A 441 -12.82 -17.55 24.55
N PHE A 442 -12.67 -18.41 23.54
CA PHE A 442 -13.79 -18.92 22.73
C PHE A 442 -14.58 -20.03 23.46
N TYR A 443 -13.89 -20.91 24.19
CA TYR A 443 -14.51 -22.09 24.82
C TYR A 443 -15.02 -21.85 26.24
N THR A 444 -14.60 -20.77 26.91
CA THR A 444 -15.17 -20.37 28.20
C THR A 444 -16.56 -19.77 27.97
N ARG A 445 -17.60 -20.47 28.43
CA ARG A 445 -19.01 -20.13 28.20
C ARG A 445 -19.75 -19.93 29.52
N ASP A 446 -20.77 -19.09 29.47
CA ASP A 446 -21.70 -18.91 30.58
C ASP A 446 -22.67 -20.10 30.72
N SER A 447 -23.63 -20.00 31.65
CA SER A 447 -24.67 -21.01 31.86
C SER A 447 -25.60 -21.24 30.67
N ASN A 448 -25.66 -20.29 29.73
CA ASN A 448 -26.47 -20.36 28.52
C ASN A 448 -25.66 -20.87 27.31
N GLY A 449 -24.38 -21.23 27.50
CA GLY A 449 -23.50 -21.71 26.45
C GLY A 449 -22.93 -20.61 25.55
N VAL A 450 -22.96 -19.35 26.01
CA VAL A 450 -22.50 -18.17 25.28
C VAL A 450 -21.11 -17.73 25.77
N PRO A 451 -20.12 -17.52 24.87
CA PRO A 451 -18.79 -17.06 25.25
C PRO A 451 -18.75 -15.53 25.42
N THR A 452 -19.16 -15.03 26.59
CA THR A 452 -19.36 -13.59 26.86
C THR A 452 -18.12 -12.74 26.55
N ALA A 453 -16.93 -13.17 26.95
CA ALA A 453 -15.68 -12.47 26.63
C ALA A 453 -15.39 -12.39 25.11
N TRP A 454 -15.80 -13.41 24.35
CA TRP A 454 -15.71 -13.41 22.90
C TRP A 454 -16.73 -12.47 22.26
N ILE A 455 -17.95 -12.41 22.80
CA ILE A 455 -18.97 -11.46 22.35
C ILE A 455 -18.53 -10.01 22.61
N THR A 456 -17.94 -9.71 23.77
CA THR A 456 -17.34 -8.39 24.04
C THR A 456 -16.30 -8.02 22.98
N MET A 457 -15.41 -8.95 22.63
CA MET A 457 -14.43 -8.73 21.56
C MET A 457 -15.09 -8.44 20.20
N ILE A 458 -16.18 -9.14 19.85
CA ILE A 458 -16.94 -8.85 18.62
C ILE A 458 -17.49 -7.41 18.64
N ARG A 459 -18.03 -6.95 19.77
CA ARG A 459 -18.53 -5.57 19.92
C ARG A 459 -17.42 -4.53 19.78
N ASP A 460 -16.29 -4.77 20.44
CA ASP A 460 -15.12 -3.90 20.35
C ASP A 460 -14.61 -3.81 18.91
N ILE A 461 -14.46 -4.96 18.24
CA ILE A 461 -14.06 -5.01 16.82
C ILE A 461 -15.03 -4.18 16.00
N MET A 462 -16.33 -4.47 16.06
CA MET A 462 -17.33 -3.88 15.17
C MET A 462 -17.49 -2.36 15.36
N SER A 463 -17.37 -1.87 16.58
CA SER A 463 -17.47 -0.44 16.89
C SER A 463 -16.16 0.31 16.63
N GLY A 464 -15.01 -0.31 16.87
CA GLY A 464 -13.72 0.38 16.86
C GLY A 464 -12.96 0.34 15.53
N LEU A 465 -13.08 -0.75 14.77
CA LEU A 465 -12.22 -1.02 13.62
C LEU A 465 -12.89 -0.73 12.26
N PRO A 466 -14.08 -1.26 11.92
CA PRO A 466 -14.75 -1.02 10.65
C PRO A 466 -14.79 0.44 10.19
N PRO A 467 -15.15 1.45 11.03
CA PRO A 467 -15.19 2.84 10.58
C PRO A 467 -13.86 3.35 9.97
N LYS A 468 -12.72 2.81 10.45
CA LYS A 468 -11.38 3.14 9.94
C LYS A 468 -11.06 2.42 8.64
N ILE A 469 -11.53 1.19 8.44
CA ILE A 469 -11.19 0.33 7.29
C ILE A 469 -12.22 0.40 6.14
N LEU A 470 -13.14 1.38 6.15
CA LEU A 470 -14.14 1.55 5.10
C LEU A 470 -13.55 2.08 3.78
N ALA A 471 -14.05 1.54 2.66
CA ALA A 471 -13.74 2.06 1.33
C ALA A 471 -14.25 3.50 1.12
N SER A 472 -15.39 3.90 1.71
CA SER A 472 -15.91 5.27 1.65
C SER A 472 -14.94 6.28 2.28
N ARG A 473 -14.37 5.93 3.43
CA ARG A 473 -13.30 6.68 4.09
C ARG A 473 -12.07 6.80 3.19
N MET A 474 -11.59 5.68 2.64
CA MET A 474 -10.47 5.68 1.69
C MET A 474 -10.73 6.58 0.48
N VAL A 475 -11.91 6.48 -0.14
CA VAL A 475 -12.30 7.30 -1.31
C VAL A 475 -12.40 8.78 -0.96
N ARG A 476 -12.92 9.13 0.22
CA ARG A 476 -12.93 10.51 0.73
C ARG A 476 -11.51 11.05 0.88
N GLU A 477 -10.61 10.28 1.50
CA GLU A 477 -9.20 10.67 1.63
C GLU A 477 -8.52 10.85 0.26
N TYR A 478 -8.73 9.95 -0.70
CA TYR A 478 -8.24 10.16 -2.07
C TYR A 478 -8.83 11.43 -2.69
N THR A 479 -10.13 11.67 -2.50
CA THR A 479 -10.81 12.85 -3.08
C THR A 479 -10.21 14.14 -2.55
N GLU A 480 -10.09 14.26 -1.22
CA GLU A 480 -9.63 15.47 -0.54
C GLU A 480 -8.11 15.68 -0.68
N ARG A 481 -7.33 14.62 -0.47
CA ARG A 481 -5.86 14.71 -0.36
C ARG A 481 -5.14 14.54 -1.70
N MET A 482 -5.78 13.88 -2.68
CA MET A 482 -5.14 13.56 -3.97
C MET A 482 -5.89 14.13 -5.17
N TYR A 483 -7.14 13.76 -5.41
CA TYR A 483 -7.86 14.09 -6.63
C TYR A 483 -8.15 15.58 -6.75
N LEU A 484 -8.67 16.23 -5.70
CA LEU A 484 -8.94 17.67 -5.74
C LEU A 484 -7.66 18.51 -5.96
N PRO A 485 -6.56 18.30 -5.21
CA PRO A 485 -5.29 18.97 -5.49
C PRO A 485 -4.75 18.71 -6.91
N THR A 486 -4.93 17.49 -7.44
CA THR A 486 -4.50 17.14 -8.80
C THR A 486 -5.36 17.82 -9.85
N ALA A 487 -6.69 17.90 -9.64
CA ALA A 487 -7.58 18.62 -10.53
C ALA A 487 -7.26 20.12 -10.59
N LEU A 488 -7.00 20.74 -9.43
CA LEU A 488 -6.59 22.15 -9.34
C LEU A 488 -5.24 22.40 -10.04
N ALA A 489 -4.26 21.53 -9.81
CA ALA A 489 -2.96 21.63 -10.48
C ALA A 489 -3.09 21.46 -12.01
N SER A 490 -3.90 20.49 -12.46
CA SER A 490 -4.18 20.28 -13.87
C SER A 490 -4.86 21.48 -14.53
N ALA A 491 -5.85 22.08 -13.86
CA ALA A 491 -6.54 23.27 -14.37
C ALA A 491 -5.56 24.44 -14.51
N ARG A 492 -4.76 24.69 -13.47
CA ARG A 492 -3.72 25.73 -13.49
C ARG A 492 -2.73 25.55 -14.64
N MET A 493 -2.29 24.32 -14.92
CA MET A 493 -1.35 24.06 -16.02
C MET A 493 -1.98 24.10 -17.42
N ALA A 494 -3.30 24.01 -17.51
CA ALA A 494 -4.02 24.19 -18.77
C ALA A 494 -4.21 25.67 -19.14
N GLU A 495 -4.16 26.58 -18.16
CA GLU A 495 -4.37 28.02 -18.35
C GLU A 495 -3.11 28.76 -18.82
N GLY A 496 -3.26 29.56 -19.88
CA GLY A 496 -2.22 30.44 -20.42
C GLY A 496 -0.86 29.74 -20.60
N ASP A 497 0.20 30.43 -20.20
CA ASP A 497 1.59 29.95 -20.31
C ASP A 497 2.10 29.27 -19.02
N HIS A 498 1.22 28.84 -18.11
CA HIS A 498 1.66 28.29 -16.83
C HIS A 498 2.53 27.03 -16.98
N ALA A 499 2.12 26.09 -17.83
CA ALA A 499 2.91 24.88 -18.11
C ALA A 499 4.24 25.22 -18.80
N ALA A 500 4.22 26.08 -19.83
CA ALA A 500 5.42 26.46 -20.57
C ALA A 500 6.41 27.22 -19.68
N GLY A 501 5.92 28.15 -18.88
CA GLY A 501 6.70 28.87 -17.89
C GLY A 501 7.28 27.95 -16.81
N THR A 502 6.56 26.91 -16.40
CA THR A 502 7.05 25.91 -15.43
C THR A 502 8.13 25.03 -16.04
N ALA A 503 7.94 24.55 -17.26
CA ALA A 503 8.93 23.78 -18.02
C ALA A 503 10.23 24.59 -18.23
N ALA A 504 10.12 25.83 -18.72
CA ALA A 504 11.26 26.72 -18.94
C ALA A 504 12.02 27.01 -17.63
N TRP A 505 11.28 27.22 -16.54
CA TRP A 505 11.88 27.43 -15.21
C TRP A 505 12.59 26.18 -14.71
N LYS A 506 11.96 25.00 -14.72
CA LYS A 506 12.60 23.75 -14.28
C LYS A 506 13.88 23.47 -15.06
N LYS A 507 13.88 23.74 -16.36
CA LYS A 507 15.07 23.64 -17.23
C LYS A 507 16.18 24.60 -16.80
N ARG A 508 15.86 25.88 -16.57
CA ARG A 508 16.81 26.89 -16.09
C ARG A 508 17.38 26.52 -14.71
N ILE A 509 16.53 26.13 -13.76
CA ILE A 509 16.96 25.72 -12.42
C ILE A 509 17.94 24.56 -12.49
N ARG A 510 17.62 23.49 -13.22
CA ARG A 510 18.53 22.32 -13.36
C ARG A 510 19.88 22.68 -13.97
N ALA A 511 19.90 23.59 -14.96
CA ALA A 511 21.14 24.02 -15.59
C ALA A 511 22.02 24.87 -14.66
N ALA A 512 21.41 25.74 -13.86
CA ALA A 512 22.14 26.64 -12.95
C ALA A 512 22.45 26.00 -11.58
N TRP A 513 21.75 24.93 -11.17
CA TRP A 513 21.88 24.32 -9.84
C TRP A 513 23.31 23.98 -9.40
N PRO A 514 24.21 23.47 -10.29
CA PRO A 514 25.60 23.20 -9.91
C PRO A 514 26.39 24.42 -9.39
N GLN A 515 25.90 25.65 -9.64
CA GLN A 515 26.51 26.88 -9.17
C GLN A 515 26.04 27.27 -7.76
N VAL A 516 24.95 26.67 -7.27
CA VAL A 516 24.34 26.98 -5.96
C VAL A 516 25.17 26.34 -4.85
N SER A 517 25.58 27.13 -3.86
CA SER A 517 26.34 26.65 -2.71
C SER A 517 26.08 27.49 -1.47
N VAL A 518 26.02 26.85 -0.30
CA VAL A 518 26.08 27.54 1.00
C VAL A 518 27.55 27.82 1.28
N SER A 519 27.97 29.10 1.24
CA SER A 519 29.38 29.48 1.33
C SER A 519 29.88 29.63 2.76
N ARG A 520 29.01 30.07 3.67
CA ARG A 520 29.37 30.28 5.07
C ARG A 520 28.15 30.26 5.96
N VAL A 521 28.21 29.54 7.08
CA VAL A 521 27.23 29.62 8.16
C VAL A 521 27.81 30.46 9.32
N THR A 522 26.99 31.32 9.90
CA THR A 522 27.36 32.26 10.97
C THR A 522 26.33 32.22 12.09
N GLY A 523 26.79 32.40 13.33
CA GLY A 523 25.95 32.35 14.54
C GLY A 523 25.90 30.99 15.23
N LEU A 524 26.52 29.96 14.65
CA LEU A 524 26.84 28.70 15.33
C LEU A 524 27.88 29.04 16.42
N VAL A 525 27.43 29.07 17.68
CA VAL A 525 28.32 29.25 18.83
C VAL A 525 28.29 27.94 19.61
N SER A 526 29.43 27.28 19.73
CA SER A 526 29.60 26.11 20.59
C SER A 526 29.41 26.54 22.06
N GLY A 527 28.40 25.98 22.73
CA GLY A 527 28.12 26.29 24.14
C GLY A 527 26.69 25.93 24.57
N SER A 528 26.47 25.83 25.89
CA SER A 528 25.13 25.58 26.43
C SER A 528 24.21 26.79 26.22
N ARG A 529 23.01 26.53 25.73
CA ARG A 529 21.94 27.55 25.60
C ARG A 529 20.78 27.18 26.52
N ALA A 530 20.13 28.21 27.06
CA ALA A 530 18.95 28.01 27.88
C ALA A 530 17.77 27.53 27.02
N LEU A 531 17.03 26.54 27.51
CA LEU A 531 15.76 26.13 26.93
C LEU A 531 14.81 27.34 26.87
N GLY A 532 14.09 27.48 25.78
CA GLY A 532 13.20 28.62 25.50
C GLY A 532 13.91 29.87 24.98
N SER A 533 15.24 29.86 24.80
CA SER A 533 15.95 30.98 24.17
C SER A 533 15.79 30.98 22.65
N ALA A 534 15.68 32.19 22.07
CA ALA A 534 15.68 32.38 20.63
C ALA A 534 17.12 32.30 20.09
N MET A 535 17.30 31.55 19.01
CA MET A 535 18.55 31.42 18.28
C MET A 535 18.35 31.92 16.86
N THR A 536 19.11 32.95 16.49
CA THR A 536 19.20 33.43 15.10
C THR A 536 20.50 32.97 14.49
N LEU A 537 20.41 32.24 13.39
CA LEU A 537 21.56 31.86 12.56
C LEU A 537 21.45 32.54 11.20
N SER A 538 22.59 32.68 10.53
CA SER A 538 22.61 33.20 9.16
C SER A 538 23.55 32.40 8.29
N ALA A 539 23.17 32.21 7.04
CA ALA A 539 24.01 31.61 6.01
C ALA A 539 24.20 32.57 4.84
N VAL A 540 25.40 32.59 4.25
CA VAL A 540 25.64 33.23 2.97
C VAL A 540 25.49 32.16 1.89
N VAL A 541 24.64 32.43 0.90
CA VAL A 541 24.32 31.49 -0.18
C VAL A 541 24.68 32.12 -1.51
N ARG A 542 25.55 31.42 -2.25
CA ARG A 542 25.86 31.74 -3.64
C ARG A 542 24.79 31.09 -4.53
N LEU A 543 24.08 31.90 -5.31
CA LEU A 543 22.98 31.44 -6.16
C LEU A 543 23.38 31.23 -7.64
N GLY A 544 24.59 31.63 -8.03
CA GLY A 544 24.99 31.65 -9.44
C GLY A 544 24.04 32.50 -10.28
N ASP A 545 23.56 31.93 -11.37
CA ASP A 545 22.56 32.55 -12.28
C ASP A 545 21.12 32.59 -11.73
N LEU A 546 20.89 32.10 -10.50
CA LEU A 546 19.57 32.11 -9.86
C LEU A 546 19.34 33.35 -8.98
N THR A 547 18.06 33.61 -8.71
CA THR A 547 17.61 34.73 -7.87
C THR A 547 17.02 34.21 -6.54
N PRO A 548 16.92 35.05 -5.50
CA PRO A 548 16.25 34.67 -4.26
C PRO A 548 14.79 34.21 -4.43
N ALA A 549 14.12 34.59 -5.52
CA ALA A 549 12.76 34.15 -5.82
C ALA A 549 12.69 32.72 -6.38
N ASP A 550 13.82 32.16 -6.83
CA ASP A 550 13.92 30.82 -7.41
C ASP A 550 14.14 29.71 -6.36
N VAL A 551 14.45 30.09 -5.12
CA VAL A 551 14.89 29.17 -4.08
C VAL A 551 14.23 29.46 -2.74
N GLU A 552 14.16 28.45 -1.89
CA GLU A 552 13.99 28.60 -0.46
C GLU A 552 15.30 28.21 0.22
N VAL A 553 15.79 29.08 1.09
CA VAL A 553 16.86 28.72 2.01
C VAL A 553 16.21 28.33 3.32
N GLN A 554 16.60 27.18 3.84
CA GLN A 554 16.00 26.53 4.99
C GLN A 554 17.09 26.32 6.04
N MET A 555 16.82 26.72 7.27
CA MET A 555 17.57 26.27 8.43
C MET A 555 16.95 24.96 8.90
N VAL A 556 17.75 23.90 8.88
CA VAL A 556 17.36 22.53 9.21
C VAL A 556 18.02 22.17 10.54
N LEU A 557 17.22 21.79 11.54
CA LEU A 557 17.69 21.52 12.89
C LEU A 557 17.03 20.28 13.47
N GLY A 558 17.77 19.54 14.29
CA GLY A 558 17.34 18.24 14.79
C GLY A 558 18.22 17.75 15.93
N SER A 559 17.78 16.65 16.57
CA SER A 559 18.63 15.88 17.47
C SER A 559 19.79 15.26 16.69
N VAL A 560 20.92 15.03 17.35
CA VAL A 560 22.13 14.47 16.70
C VAL A 560 22.52 13.19 17.41
N ASP A 561 22.83 12.16 16.63
CA ASP A 561 23.37 10.90 17.13
C ASP A 561 24.91 10.88 17.15
N ASP A 562 25.49 9.73 17.46
CA ASP A 562 26.95 9.57 17.55
C ASP A 562 27.67 9.66 16.19
N ASP A 563 26.92 9.58 15.07
CA ASP A 563 27.43 9.66 13.70
C ASP A 563 27.22 11.06 13.06
N ASP A 564 26.85 12.05 13.88
CA ASP A 564 26.50 13.42 13.48
C ASP A 564 25.27 13.50 12.52
N GLU A 565 24.40 12.48 12.49
CA GLU A 565 23.18 12.49 11.69
C GLU A 565 22.03 13.22 12.41
N LEU A 566 21.27 14.01 11.64
CA LEU A 566 20.12 14.76 12.15
C LEU A 566 18.87 13.90 12.20
N HIS A 567 18.25 13.81 13.38
CA HIS A 567 16.96 13.19 13.63
C HIS A 567 15.93 14.23 14.09
N ASP A 568 14.65 13.86 14.09
CA ASP A 568 13.54 14.73 14.54
C ASP A 568 13.55 16.14 13.91
N ILE A 569 13.76 16.16 12.59
CA ILE A 569 14.09 17.38 11.85
C ILE A 569 12.95 18.42 11.90
N VAL A 570 13.30 19.66 12.25
CA VAL A 570 12.49 20.86 12.13
C VAL A 570 13.10 21.77 11.08
N ILE A 571 12.24 22.30 10.20
CA ILE A 571 12.65 23.15 9.08
C ILE A 571 12.10 24.56 9.30
N GLN A 572 12.98 25.56 9.31
CA GLN A 572 12.63 26.97 9.42
C GLN A 572 13.05 27.72 8.16
N PRO A 573 12.12 28.34 7.41
CA PRO A 573 12.48 29.17 6.26
C PRO A 573 13.35 30.36 6.68
N ALA A 574 14.44 30.58 5.96
CA ALA A 574 15.34 31.70 6.16
C ALA A 574 14.95 32.87 5.26
N VAL A 575 14.99 34.07 5.83
CA VAL A 575 14.65 35.32 5.13
C VAL A 575 15.88 35.86 4.43
N ALA A 576 15.74 36.15 3.13
CA ALA A 576 16.78 36.81 2.35
C ALA A 576 17.02 38.24 2.85
N GLY A 577 18.28 38.59 3.07
CA GLY A 577 18.74 39.91 3.48
C GLY A 577 19.64 40.56 2.43
N GLU A 578 20.73 41.17 2.89
CA GLU A 578 21.67 41.91 2.05
C GLU A 578 22.41 41.02 1.03
N ARG A 579 22.69 41.60 -0.15
CA ARG A 579 23.61 41.01 -1.13
C ARG A 579 25.05 41.34 -0.69
N LEU A 580 25.86 40.31 -0.54
CA LEU A 580 27.29 40.37 -0.26
C LEU A 580 28.09 40.06 -1.53
N ASP A 581 29.41 40.29 -1.50
CA ASP A 581 30.30 40.01 -2.64
C ASP A 581 30.31 38.52 -3.03
N ASP A 582 30.11 37.63 -2.06
CA ASP A 582 30.19 36.18 -2.18
C ASP A 582 28.81 35.46 -2.20
N GLY A 583 27.70 36.20 -2.08
CA GLY A 583 26.36 35.62 -2.09
C GLY A 583 25.25 36.52 -1.53
N VAL A 584 24.11 35.94 -1.20
CA VAL A 584 23.02 36.61 -0.47
C VAL A 584 23.01 36.08 0.95
N ARG A 585 22.90 36.96 1.93
CA ARG A 585 22.74 36.56 3.33
C ARG A 585 21.29 36.13 3.58
N TYR A 586 21.11 34.99 4.22
CA TYR A 586 19.82 34.48 4.69
C TYR A 586 19.87 34.31 6.21
N ALA A 587 18.79 34.68 6.90
CA ALA A 587 18.71 34.56 8.35
C ALA A 587 17.42 33.86 8.78
N ALA A 588 17.52 32.95 9.74
CA ALA A 588 16.38 32.26 10.35
C ALA A 588 16.50 32.32 11.87
N THR A 589 15.35 32.44 12.53
CA THR A 589 15.25 32.44 14.00
C THR A 589 14.39 31.27 14.43
N THR A 590 14.87 30.49 15.40
CA THR A 590 14.11 29.41 16.03
C THR A 590 14.14 29.56 17.56
N VAL A 591 13.21 28.91 18.25
CA VAL A 591 13.24 28.76 19.71
C VAL A 591 13.68 27.34 20.04
N LEU A 592 14.64 27.19 20.96
CA LEU A 592 15.13 25.88 21.39
C LEU A 592 14.22 25.32 22.48
N ASP A 593 13.36 24.38 22.15
CA ASP A 593 12.35 23.79 23.03
C ASP A 593 12.70 22.38 23.52
N THR A 594 13.76 21.78 22.98
CA THR A 594 14.28 20.46 23.40
C THR A 594 15.61 20.58 24.14
N SER A 595 15.81 19.68 25.11
CA SER A 595 17.09 19.49 25.81
C SER A 595 17.91 18.39 25.13
N GLY A 596 19.20 18.64 24.89
CA GLY A 596 20.12 17.66 24.29
C GLY A 596 21.09 18.32 23.32
N SER A 597 21.90 17.49 22.64
CA SER A 597 22.70 17.95 21.50
C SER A 597 21.78 18.25 20.32
N ILE A 598 21.93 19.43 19.73
CA ILE A 598 21.15 19.88 18.58
C ILE A 598 22.13 20.22 17.46
N GLY A 599 21.92 19.61 16.30
CA GLY A 599 22.65 19.90 15.09
C GLY A 599 21.86 20.89 14.24
N VAL A 600 22.58 21.72 13.49
CA VAL A 600 21.95 22.71 12.62
C VAL A 600 22.73 22.81 11.31
N THR A 601 22.02 22.76 10.20
CA THR A 601 22.57 23.00 8.86
C THR A 601 21.67 23.95 8.08
N PHE A 602 22.20 24.51 6.99
CA PHE A 602 21.42 25.26 6.02
C PHE A 602 21.31 24.47 4.73
N ARG A 603 20.10 24.42 4.18
CA ARG A 603 19.78 23.77 2.91
C ARG A 603 19.12 24.77 1.97
N VAL A 604 19.45 24.69 0.69
CA VAL A 604 18.81 25.44 -0.40
C VAL A 604 18.00 24.46 -1.24
N VAL A 605 16.73 24.78 -1.49
CA VAL A 605 15.83 23.97 -2.36
C VAL A 605 15.17 24.88 -3.41
N PRO A 606 14.81 24.36 -4.60
CA PRO A 606 14.06 25.14 -5.58
C PRO A 606 12.68 25.55 -5.01
N LYS A 607 12.27 26.79 -5.27
CA LYS A 607 10.96 27.30 -4.86
C LYS A 607 10.25 27.95 -6.03
N ARG A 608 9.01 27.54 -6.25
CA ARG A 608 8.07 28.20 -7.15
C ARG A 608 6.63 27.83 -6.79
N ASP A 609 5.72 28.77 -6.96
CA ASP A 609 4.29 28.50 -6.85
C ASP A 609 3.85 27.43 -7.87
N GLY A 610 3.21 26.38 -7.38
CA GLY A 610 2.67 25.29 -8.20
C GLY A 610 3.51 24.01 -8.21
N LEU A 611 4.67 23.99 -7.54
CA LEU A 611 5.29 22.73 -7.13
C LEU A 611 4.41 22.05 -6.08
N ALA A 612 4.27 20.72 -6.17
CA ALA A 612 3.47 19.96 -5.22
C ALA A 612 4.19 19.74 -3.89
N THR A 613 5.52 19.63 -3.91
CA THR A 613 6.38 19.48 -2.73
C THR A 613 7.72 20.16 -2.98
N ILE A 614 8.47 20.45 -1.90
CA ILE A 614 9.85 20.95 -1.99
C ILE A 614 10.79 19.94 -2.68
N ALA A 615 10.50 18.66 -2.54
CA ALA A 615 11.26 17.57 -3.13
C ALA A 615 10.90 17.29 -4.59
N GLU A 616 9.91 17.95 -5.19
CA GLU A 616 9.44 17.62 -6.55
C GLU A 616 10.58 17.63 -7.59
N MET A 617 11.55 18.53 -7.44
CA MET A 617 12.69 18.61 -8.35
C MET A 617 13.84 17.64 -8.04
N GLY A 618 13.87 17.03 -6.85
CA GLY A 618 14.97 16.18 -6.37
C GLY A 618 16.30 16.93 -6.22
N LEU A 619 16.26 18.25 -6.08
CA LEU A 619 17.43 19.11 -5.95
C LEU A 619 17.46 19.73 -4.55
N ALA A 620 18.58 19.58 -3.86
CA ALA A 620 18.92 20.39 -2.72
C ALA A 620 20.44 20.60 -2.65
N THR A 621 20.86 21.66 -1.98
CA THR A 621 22.26 21.91 -1.65
C THR A 621 22.37 22.20 -0.16
N VAL A 622 23.19 21.45 0.56
CA VAL A 622 23.45 21.63 2.00
C VAL A 622 24.77 22.36 2.23
N SER A 623 24.98 22.88 3.44
CA SER A 623 26.31 23.30 3.92
C SER A 623 27.29 22.13 3.83
N VAL A 624 28.53 22.40 3.40
CA VAL A 624 29.61 21.40 3.31
C VAL A 624 30.48 21.40 4.57
N ASP A 625 30.26 22.38 5.46
CA ASP A 625 30.95 22.54 6.75
C ASP A 625 30.01 22.26 7.92
#